data_AF-A0A936IJT5-F1
#
_entry.id   AF-A0A936IJT5-F1
#
_cell.length_a   1.000
_cell.length_b   1.000
_cell.length_c   1.000
_cell.angle_alpha   90.00
_cell.angle_beta   90.00
_cell.angle_gamma   90.00
#
_symmetry.space_group_name_H-M   'P 1'
#
loop_
_entity.id
_entity.type
_entity.pdbx_description
1 polymer ?
#
loop_
_entity_poly.entity_id
_entity_poly.type
_entity_poly.pdbx_seq_one_letter_code
_entity_poly.pdbx_strand_id
1 'polypeptide(L)'
;MYYAADAPGVGRELRRVALQNGVSSSALVHDIVPGAGSSSPTGLSPAPFRNLFGGDVGSLLYFAATTPTTGEELWVTEGLPGTTRMVLDLVPGTAPSWPKHITQFGAGDYVAFTATSSSRAFVTDGSAAGTREVCGSAVSVSQTHEFTQVGCDLWLVGSSG
;
A
#
# COMPACT_ATOMS: atom_id res chain seq x y z
N MET A 1 -4.93 -10.48 12.21
CA MET A 1 -5.11 -11.00 10.83
C MET A 1 -6.01 -10.05 10.05
N TYR A 2 -5.78 -9.86 8.74
CA TYR A 2 -6.64 -9.05 7.87
C TYR A 2 -7.35 -9.93 6.82
N TYR A 3 -8.56 -9.54 6.42
CA TYR A 3 -9.37 -10.24 5.43
C TYR A 3 -10.45 -9.33 4.85
N ALA A 4 -10.96 -9.63 3.65
CA ALA A 4 -12.11 -8.95 3.07
C ALA A 4 -13.40 -9.73 3.35
N ALA A 5 -14.45 -9.07 3.82
CA ALA A 5 -15.76 -9.70 3.99
C ALA A 5 -16.92 -8.71 3.93
N ASP A 6 -18.05 -9.23 3.46
CA ASP A 6 -19.33 -8.54 3.33
C ASP A 6 -19.99 -8.24 4.69
N ALA A 7 -20.62 -7.07 4.82
CA ALA A 7 -21.51 -6.78 5.93
C ALA A 7 -22.65 -5.81 5.56
N PRO A 8 -23.80 -5.90 6.25
CA PRO A 8 -24.93 -4.99 6.01
C PRO A 8 -24.53 -3.53 6.17
N GLY A 9 -24.90 -2.71 5.19
CA GLY A 9 -24.69 -1.26 5.22
C GLY A 9 -23.26 -0.78 4.92
N VAL A 10 -22.29 -1.70 4.72
CA VAL A 10 -20.89 -1.38 4.39
C VAL A 10 -20.31 -2.23 3.23
N GLY A 11 -21.05 -3.21 2.68
CA GLY A 11 -20.55 -4.05 1.59
C GLY A 11 -19.30 -4.88 1.94
N ARG A 12 -18.51 -5.25 0.92
CA ARG A 12 -17.28 -6.07 1.05
C ARG A 12 -16.06 -5.19 1.24
N GLU A 13 -15.61 -5.12 2.49
CA GLU A 13 -14.55 -4.20 2.93
C GLU A 13 -13.44 -4.91 3.70
N LEU A 14 -12.33 -4.19 3.92
CA LEU A 14 -11.17 -4.69 4.65
C LEU A 14 -11.49 -4.73 6.14
N ARG A 15 -11.28 -5.89 6.74
CA ARG A 15 -11.50 -6.15 8.16
C ARG A 15 -10.24 -6.68 8.80
N ARG A 16 -10.12 -6.42 10.10
CA ARG A 16 -9.08 -7.00 10.96
C ARG A 16 -9.71 -7.84 12.05
N VAL A 17 -9.12 -9.01 12.30
CA VAL A 17 -9.34 -9.75 13.54
C VAL A 17 -8.38 -9.20 14.58
N ALA A 18 -8.93 -8.62 15.65
CA ALA A 18 -8.20 -8.19 16.83
C ALA A 18 -8.40 -9.22 17.96
N LEU A 19 -7.32 -9.55 18.66
CA LEU A 19 -7.36 -10.34 19.89
C LEU A 19 -7.22 -9.39 21.07
N GLN A 20 -8.25 -9.30 21.91
CA GLN A 20 -8.20 -8.56 23.16
C GLN A 20 -8.58 -9.50 24.29
N ASN A 21 -7.67 -9.70 25.26
CA ASN A 21 -7.86 -10.58 26.42
C ASN A 21 -8.34 -12.00 26.07
N GLY A 22 -7.80 -12.59 25.00
CA GLY A 22 -8.17 -13.93 24.54
C GLY A 22 -9.47 -14.01 23.74
N VAL A 23 -10.13 -12.88 23.47
CA VAL A 23 -11.33 -12.80 22.65
C VAL A 23 -10.99 -12.24 21.27
N SER A 24 -11.32 -12.99 20.22
CA SER A 24 -11.27 -12.52 18.83
C SER A 24 -12.47 -11.65 18.51
N SER A 25 -12.24 -10.43 18.03
CA SER A 25 -13.27 -9.56 17.49
C SER A 25 -12.93 -9.18 16.04
N SER A 26 -13.95 -9.06 15.20
CA SER A 26 -13.81 -8.51 13.84
C SER A 26 -14.12 -7.02 13.88
N ALA A 27 -13.19 -6.20 13.39
CA ALA A 27 -13.37 -4.77 13.25
C ALA A 27 -13.20 -4.36 11.78
N LEU A 28 -14.07 -3.46 11.32
CA LEU A 28 -13.90 -2.77 10.05
C LEU A 28 -12.64 -1.89 10.13
N VAL A 29 -11.77 -1.99 9.13
CA VAL A 29 -10.58 -1.14 9.03
C VAL A 29 -10.98 0.22 8.49
N HIS A 30 -11.71 0.22 7.38
CA HIS A 30 -12.31 1.42 6.78
C HIS A 30 -13.45 1.02 5.84
N ASP A 31 -14.44 1.89 5.72
CA ASP A 31 -15.46 1.83 4.66
C ASP A 31 -14.96 2.71 3.51
N ILE A 32 -14.29 2.09 2.51
CA ILE A 32 -13.68 2.85 1.40
C ILE A 32 -14.74 3.36 0.43
N VAL A 33 -15.85 2.63 0.25
CA VAL A 33 -16.98 3.04 -0.59
C VAL A 33 -18.21 3.24 0.31
N PRO A 34 -18.42 4.47 0.85
CA PRO A 34 -19.41 4.71 1.89
C PRO A 34 -20.79 4.14 1.60
N GLY A 35 -21.37 3.48 2.62
CA GLY A 35 -22.69 2.86 2.52
C GLY A 35 -22.60 1.44 1.98
N ALA A 36 -23.62 0.97 1.25
CA ALA A 36 -23.66 -0.44 0.83
C ALA A 36 -22.71 -0.80 -0.34
N GLY A 37 -21.81 0.12 -0.74
CA GLY A 37 -20.83 -0.14 -1.79
C GLY A 37 -19.73 -1.10 -1.32
N SER A 38 -19.02 -1.72 -2.25
CA SER A 38 -17.93 -2.65 -1.95
C SER A 38 -16.64 -2.17 -2.60
N SER A 39 -15.57 -2.08 -1.81
CA SER A 39 -14.22 -1.78 -2.30
C SER A 39 -13.43 -3.00 -2.76
N SER A 40 -13.92 -4.20 -2.46
CA SER A 40 -13.34 -5.50 -2.86
C SER A 40 -11.82 -5.61 -2.65
N PRO A 41 -11.31 -5.48 -1.41
CA PRO A 41 -9.87 -5.49 -1.17
C PRO A 41 -9.18 -6.81 -1.59
N THR A 42 -8.07 -6.71 -2.31
CA THR A 42 -7.24 -7.85 -2.72
C THR A 42 -5.74 -7.57 -2.53
N GLY A 43 -4.88 -8.57 -2.75
CA GLY A 43 -3.43 -8.37 -2.77
C GLY A 43 -2.83 -7.91 -1.44
N LEU A 44 -3.28 -8.48 -0.33
CA LEU A 44 -2.84 -8.10 1.03
C LEU A 44 -1.34 -8.38 1.21
N SER A 45 -0.53 -7.32 1.29
CA SER A 45 0.92 -7.39 1.51
C SER A 45 1.27 -6.61 2.79
N PRO A 46 1.53 -7.30 3.92
CA PRO A 46 1.98 -6.64 5.15
C PRO A 46 3.44 -6.17 4.99
N ALA A 47 3.71 -4.95 5.46
CA ALA A 47 5.02 -4.32 5.47
C ALA A 47 5.29 -3.83 6.92
N PRO A 48 6.13 -4.51 7.72
CA PRO A 48 6.54 -4.00 9.03
C PRO A 48 7.20 -2.62 8.90
N PHE A 49 6.80 -1.68 9.75
CA PHE A 49 7.51 -0.42 9.95
C PHE A 49 8.52 -0.60 11.07
N ARG A 50 9.80 -0.35 10.77
CA ARG A 50 10.85 -0.31 11.79
C ARG A 50 11.04 1.13 12.24
N ASN A 51 11.12 1.36 13.56
CA ASN A 51 11.61 2.63 14.05
C ASN A 51 13.13 2.73 13.80
N LEU A 52 13.69 3.93 13.97
CA LEU A 52 15.13 4.21 13.86
C LEU A 52 16.01 3.40 14.85
N PHE A 53 15.40 2.64 15.77
CA PHE A 53 16.07 1.77 16.74
C PHE A 53 15.85 0.27 16.45
N GLY A 54 15.29 -0.08 15.29
CA GLY A 54 15.12 -1.47 14.86
C GLY A 54 13.95 -2.23 15.51
N GLY A 55 13.08 -1.55 16.26
CA GLY A 55 11.85 -2.13 16.82
C GLY A 55 10.65 -1.94 15.88
N ASP A 56 9.85 -2.99 15.71
CA ASP A 56 8.57 -2.90 14.98
C ASP A 56 7.62 -1.99 15.78
N VAL A 57 7.33 -0.80 15.25
CA VAL A 57 6.40 0.18 15.86
C VAL A 57 5.01 0.10 15.26
N GLY A 58 4.84 -0.71 14.21
CA GLY A 58 3.58 -0.94 13.52
C GLY A 58 3.81 -1.72 12.23
N SER A 59 2.74 -1.94 11.47
CA SER A 59 2.83 -2.52 10.13
C SER A 59 1.89 -1.76 9.21
N LEU A 60 2.38 -1.32 8.05
CA LEU A 60 1.49 -0.99 6.95
C LEU A 60 0.94 -2.27 6.36
N LEU A 61 -0.30 -2.17 5.93
CA LEU A 61 -0.89 -3.14 5.02
C LEU A 61 -1.16 -2.43 3.71
N TYR A 62 -0.52 -2.91 2.65
CA TYR A 62 -0.79 -2.51 1.28
C TYR A 62 -1.78 -3.48 0.66
N PHE A 63 -2.74 -2.96 -0.10
CA PHE A 63 -3.79 -3.74 -0.74
C PHE A 63 -4.37 -2.99 -1.94
N ALA A 64 -4.94 -3.72 -2.88
CA ALA A 64 -5.71 -3.14 -3.97
C ALA A 64 -7.15 -2.92 -3.51
N ALA A 65 -7.77 -1.78 -3.82
CA ALA A 65 -9.19 -1.54 -3.56
C ALA A 65 -9.81 -0.65 -4.64
N THR A 66 -11.07 -0.89 -4.92
CA THR A 66 -11.84 -0.24 -5.99
C THR A 66 -12.75 0.84 -5.44
N THR A 67 -12.81 2.00 -6.10
CA THR A 67 -13.90 2.97 -5.90
C THR A 67 -14.61 3.28 -7.22
N PRO A 68 -15.87 3.76 -7.18
CA PRO A 68 -16.57 4.18 -8.40
C PRO A 68 -15.87 5.32 -9.16
N THR A 69 -15.04 6.12 -8.48
CA THR A 69 -14.41 7.32 -9.07
C THR A 69 -12.99 7.10 -9.54
N THR A 70 -12.28 6.11 -8.99
CA THR A 70 -10.84 5.87 -9.24
C THR A 70 -10.53 4.49 -9.80
N GLY A 71 -11.51 3.59 -9.93
CA GLY A 71 -11.20 2.19 -10.22
C GLY A 71 -10.38 1.53 -9.11
N GLU A 72 -9.73 0.40 -9.45
CA GLU A 72 -8.85 -0.38 -8.56
C GLU A 72 -7.45 0.24 -8.48
N GLU A 73 -7.13 0.78 -7.30
CA GLU A 73 -5.86 1.46 -7.02
C GLU A 73 -5.13 0.83 -5.83
N LEU A 74 -3.89 1.27 -5.59
CA LEU A 74 -3.12 0.86 -4.41
C LEU A 74 -3.53 1.69 -3.18
N TRP A 75 -3.86 0.99 -2.10
CA TRP A 75 -4.24 1.56 -0.81
C TRP A 75 -3.31 1.08 0.29
N VAL A 76 -3.24 1.89 1.34
CA VAL A 76 -2.40 1.64 2.51
C VAL A 76 -3.20 1.91 3.79
N THR A 77 -2.95 1.11 4.83
CA THR A 77 -3.54 1.30 6.16
C THR A 77 -2.56 0.89 7.25
N GLU A 78 -2.61 1.58 8.39
CA GLU A 78 -1.96 1.12 9.64
C GLU A 78 -2.90 0.21 10.46
N GLY A 79 -4.10 -0.06 9.93
CA GLY A 79 -5.12 -0.85 10.59
C GLY A 79 -5.89 -0.10 11.69
N LEU A 80 -5.63 1.17 11.91
CA LEU A 80 -6.35 2.04 12.85
C LEU A 80 -7.49 2.78 12.13
N PRO A 81 -8.58 3.14 12.85
CA PRO A 81 -9.62 3.97 12.28
C PRO A 81 -9.04 5.28 11.73
N GLY A 82 -9.35 5.60 10.47
CA GLY A 82 -8.90 6.83 9.82
C GLY A 82 -7.48 6.80 9.26
N THR A 83 -6.73 5.69 9.35
CA THR A 83 -5.38 5.58 8.77
C THR A 83 -5.36 4.90 7.39
N THR A 84 -6.53 4.60 6.85
CA THR A 84 -6.66 4.02 5.51
C THR A 84 -6.74 5.12 4.46
N ARG A 85 -5.89 5.04 3.45
CA ARG A 85 -5.85 6.03 2.37
C ARG A 85 -5.33 5.42 1.07
N MET A 86 -5.75 6.00 -0.04
CA MET A 86 -5.15 5.72 -1.34
C MET A 86 -3.69 6.21 -1.34
N VAL A 87 -2.80 5.42 -1.93
CA VAL A 87 -1.39 5.82 -2.10
C VAL A 87 -1.30 6.92 -3.16
N LEU A 88 -1.83 6.63 -4.35
CA LEU A 88 -1.94 7.56 -5.47
C LEU A 88 -2.96 7.01 -6.47
N ASP A 89 -3.76 7.88 -7.10
CA ASP A 89 -4.53 7.55 -8.30
C ASP A 89 -3.57 7.55 -9.49
N LEU A 90 -3.09 6.36 -9.86
CA LEU A 90 -2.07 6.20 -10.91
C LEU A 90 -2.63 6.36 -12.32
N VAL A 91 -3.93 6.09 -12.50
CA VAL A 91 -4.63 6.23 -13.78
C VAL A 91 -5.86 7.12 -13.56
N PRO A 92 -5.72 8.45 -13.66
CA PRO A 92 -6.76 9.38 -13.28
C PRO A 92 -8.13 9.06 -13.88
N GLY A 93 -9.14 8.96 -13.01
CA GLY A 93 -10.52 8.66 -13.37
C GLY A 93 -10.89 7.21 -13.05
N THR A 94 -11.92 6.68 -13.71
CA THR A 94 -12.52 5.40 -13.30
C THR A 94 -11.75 4.16 -13.78
N ALA A 95 -10.63 4.34 -14.47
CA ALA A 95 -9.85 3.24 -15.01
C ALA A 95 -8.89 2.71 -13.93
N PRO A 96 -8.83 1.39 -13.69
CA PRO A 96 -7.94 0.82 -12.68
C PRO A 96 -6.47 0.88 -13.09
N SER A 97 -5.58 0.97 -12.10
CA SER A 97 -4.14 0.76 -12.29
C SER A 97 -3.70 -0.69 -12.10
N TRP A 98 -4.54 -1.60 -11.59
CA TRP A 98 -4.23 -3.02 -11.39
C TRP A 98 -2.89 -3.27 -10.67
N PRO A 99 -2.71 -2.77 -9.44
CA PRO A 99 -1.47 -2.98 -8.69
C PRO A 99 -1.24 -4.48 -8.42
N LYS A 100 -0.03 -4.96 -8.74
CA LYS A 100 0.42 -6.35 -8.63
C LYS A 100 1.85 -6.42 -8.11
N HIS A 101 2.28 -7.61 -7.69
CA HIS A 101 3.66 -7.90 -7.26
C HIS A 101 4.18 -6.97 -6.15
N ILE A 102 3.30 -6.62 -5.20
CA ILE A 102 3.58 -5.69 -4.10
C ILE A 102 4.62 -6.31 -3.16
N THR A 103 5.83 -5.75 -3.18
CA THR A 103 7.01 -6.28 -2.49
C THR A 103 7.68 -5.19 -1.66
N GLN A 104 7.94 -5.45 -0.40
CA GLN A 104 8.66 -4.52 0.48
C GLN A 104 10.18 -4.59 0.23
N PHE A 105 10.87 -3.46 0.37
CA PHE A 105 12.33 -3.39 0.27
C PHE A 105 12.90 -2.17 1.03
N GLY A 106 14.24 -2.13 1.18
CA GLY A 106 14.98 -1.07 1.87
C GLY A 106 14.56 -0.91 3.33
N ALA A 107 15.19 -1.63 4.27
CA ALA A 107 14.91 -1.63 5.74
C ALA A 107 13.43 -1.82 6.19
N GLY A 108 12.48 -1.86 5.27
CA GLY A 108 11.04 -1.83 5.49
C GLY A 108 10.33 -0.53 5.07
N ASP A 109 11.07 0.45 4.56
CA ASP A 109 10.59 1.82 4.33
C ASP A 109 9.87 2.01 2.98
N TYR A 110 10.08 1.10 2.03
CA TYR A 110 9.55 1.22 0.67
C TYR A 110 8.82 -0.04 0.19
N VAL A 111 7.88 0.18 -0.73
CA VAL A 111 7.15 -0.87 -1.45
C VAL A 111 7.29 -0.67 -2.95
N ALA A 112 7.63 -1.75 -3.64
CA ALA A 112 7.72 -1.84 -5.08
C ALA A 112 6.51 -2.62 -5.59
N PHE A 113 5.95 -2.20 -6.71
CA PHE A 113 4.81 -2.86 -7.32
C PHE A 113 4.77 -2.59 -8.82
N THR A 114 4.05 -3.43 -9.55
CA THR A 114 3.73 -3.19 -10.96
C THR A 114 2.30 -2.70 -11.08
N ALA A 115 2.05 -1.71 -11.92
CA ALA A 115 0.72 -1.16 -12.18
C ALA A 115 0.62 -0.65 -13.63
N THR A 116 -0.55 -0.10 -13.97
CA THR A 116 -0.99 0.31 -15.31
C THR A 116 -1.21 -0.88 -16.27
N SER A 117 -1.91 -0.65 -17.38
CA SER A 117 -2.10 -1.64 -18.45
C SER A 117 -0.78 -2.18 -19.01
N SER A 118 0.29 -1.39 -18.96
CA SER A 118 1.64 -1.74 -19.40
C SER A 118 2.51 -2.41 -18.32
N SER A 119 1.99 -2.70 -17.11
CA SER A 119 2.75 -3.32 -16.02
C SER A 119 4.06 -2.60 -15.67
N ARG A 120 4.03 -1.27 -15.67
CA ARG A 120 5.15 -0.40 -15.30
C ARG A 120 5.48 -0.57 -13.83
N ALA A 121 6.75 -0.48 -13.47
CA ALA A 121 7.23 -0.64 -12.10
C ALA A 121 7.24 0.69 -11.34
N PHE A 122 6.79 0.68 -10.10
CA PHE A 122 6.69 1.84 -9.22
C PHE A 122 7.31 1.54 -7.86
N VAL A 123 7.73 2.60 -7.19
CA VAL A 123 8.19 2.62 -5.79
C VAL A 123 7.37 3.63 -5.03
N THR A 124 6.99 3.30 -3.79
CA THR A 124 6.29 4.20 -2.88
C THR A 124 6.80 4.03 -1.45
N ASP A 125 6.84 5.11 -0.68
CA ASP A 125 6.93 5.13 0.79
C ASP A 125 5.54 5.03 1.46
N GLY A 126 4.52 4.77 0.64
CA GLY A 126 3.12 4.79 1.00
C GLY A 126 2.45 6.13 0.77
N SER A 127 3.16 7.22 0.47
CA SER A 127 2.58 8.54 0.21
C SER A 127 2.50 8.86 -1.28
N ALA A 128 1.57 9.75 -1.67
CA ALA A 128 1.46 10.22 -3.05
C ALA A 128 2.76 10.91 -3.52
N ALA A 129 3.39 11.72 -2.66
CA ALA A 129 4.61 12.47 -2.98
C ALA A 129 5.85 11.57 -3.12
N GLY A 130 5.92 10.48 -2.35
CA GLY A 130 6.99 9.48 -2.43
C GLY A 130 6.75 8.40 -3.49
N THR A 131 5.60 8.42 -4.17
CA THR A 131 5.27 7.46 -5.24
C THR A 131 5.84 7.91 -6.57
N ARG A 132 6.68 7.07 -7.18
CA ARG A 132 7.30 7.34 -8.47
C ARG A 132 7.49 6.07 -9.27
N GLU A 133 7.51 6.22 -10.58
CA GLU A 133 7.83 5.14 -11.48
C GLU A 133 9.33 4.90 -11.56
N VAL A 134 9.73 3.64 -11.69
CA VAL A 134 11.14 3.22 -11.79
C VAL A 134 11.73 3.51 -13.18
N CYS A 135 10.92 3.66 -14.24
CA CYS A 135 11.41 4.11 -15.55
C CYS A 135 10.62 5.29 -16.15
N GLY A 136 11.15 6.49 -15.90
CA GLY A 136 10.67 7.80 -16.35
C GLY A 136 11.63 8.87 -15.81
N SER A 137 11.82 9.96 -16.56
CA SER A 137 12.91 10.95 -16.44
C SER A 137 13.38 11.32 -15.02
N ALA A 138 14.70 11.47 -14.90
CA ALA A 138 15.51 11.69 -13.68
C ALA A 138 14.85 12.54 -12.58
N VAL A 139 14.91 12.04 -11.33
CA VAL A 139 14.70 12.86 -10.13
C VAL A 139 15.94 12.81 -9.25
N SER A 140 16.39 14.00 -8.86
CA SER A 140 17.48 14.28 -7.95
C SER A 140 17.31 13.54 -6.62
N VAL A 141 18.39 12.87 -6.20
CA VAL A 141 18.56 12.29 -4.88
C VAL A 141 18.49 13.37 -3.80
N SER A 142 17.52 13.27 -2.91
CA SER A 142 17.50 14.02 -1.66
C SER A 142 17.14 13.10 -0.50
N GLN A 143 18.17 12.88 0.32
CA GLN A 143 18.26 12.32 1.67
C GLN A 143 18.20 10.79 1.83
N THR A 144 19.40 10.24 2.12
CA THR A 144 19.70 9.21 3.12
C THR A 144 18.56 8.23 3.38
N HIS A 145 18.34 7.27 2.48
CA HIS A 145 18.72 5.86 2.63
C HIS A 145 18.55 5.18 1.25
N GLU A 146 19.67 5.20 0.51
CA GLU A 146 20.15 4.22 -0.50
C GLU A 146 19.20 3.74 -1.61
N PHE A 147 18.88 4.64 -2.56
CA PHE A 147 18.61 4.25 -3.95
C PHE A 147 19.50 5.01 -4.91
N THR A 148 20.08 4.28 -5.86
CA THR A 148 20.58 4.86 -7.10
C THR A 148 19.74 4.29 -8.24
N GLN A 149 19.02 5.17 -8.93
CA GLN A 149 18.39 4.82 -10.20
C GLN A 149 19.46 4.87 -11.29
N VAL A 150 19.65 3.77 -12.02
CA VAL A 150 20.54 3.73 -13.19
C VAL A 150 19.71 3.24 -14.38
N GLY A 151 19.31 4.15 -15.25
CA GLY A 151 18.40 3.82 -16.36
C GLY A 151 17.01 3.37 -15.88
N CYS A 152 16.53 2.22 -16.34
CA CYS A 152 15.28 1.59 -15.87
C CYS A 152 15.48 0.65 -14.67
N ASP A 153 16.71 0.55 -14.13
CA ASP A 153 17.03 -0.37 -13.05
C ASP A 153 17.10 0.38 -11.71
N LEU A 154 16.39 -0.15 -10.72
CA LEU A 154 16.49 0.29 -9.33
C LEU A 154 17.58 -0.53 -8.64
N TRP A 155 18.67 0.12 -8.26
CA TRP A 155 19.74 -0.53 -7.52
C TRP A 155 19.58 -0.28 -6.02
N LEU A 156 19.61 -1.36 -5.25
CA LEU A 156 19.83 -1.31 -3.82
C LEU A 156 21.34 -1.10 -3.62
N VAL A 157 21.74 0.02 -3.02
CA VAL A 157 23.06 0.06 -2.40
C VAL A 157 22.89 -0.66 -1.07
N GLY A 158 23.77 -1.63 -0.79
CA GLY A 158 23.89 -2.20 0.54
C GLY A 158 25.10 -1.59 1.18
N SER A 159 24.94 -0.77 2.20
CA SER A 159 26.06 -0.40 3.06
C SER A 159 26.62 -1.67 3.72
N SER A 160 27.81 -2.11 3.32
CA SER A 160 28.55 -3.15 4.05
C SER A 160 28.93 -2.58 5.42
N GLY A 161 28.27 -3.06 6.46
CA GLY A 161 28.76 -2.94 7.84
C GLY A 161 29.91 -3.90 8.10
#